data_AF-A0A0R2NUT5-F1
#
_entry.id   AF-A0A0R2NUT5-F1
#
_cell.length_a   1.000
_cell.length_b   1.000
_cell.length_c   1.000
_cell.angle_alpha   90.00
_cell.angle_beta   90.00
_cell.angle_gamma   90.00
#
_symmetry.space_group_name_H-M   'P 1'
#
loop_
_entity.id
_entity.type
_entity.pdbx_description
1 polymer ?
#
loop_
_entity_poly.entity_id
_entity_poly.type
_entity_poly.pdbx_seq_one_letter_code
_entity_poly.pdbx_strand_id
1 'polypeptide(L)'
;MAEPGLFGVQQYEALLKPKFSAELLRKYAQTVKTMAEQTGTRRQYQKLMQILKQMQQYPDGMAVTKAIVHDWRQQYPRRSAMLDELDKFERFSG
;
A
#
# COMPACT_ATOMS: atom_id res chain seq x y z
N MET A 1 -12.90 -8.79 5.90
CA MET A 1 -12.18 -9.87 5.22
C MET A 1 -10.75 -9.41 5.04
N ALA A 2 -9.81 -10.09 5.71
CA ALA A 2 -8.39 -9.89 5.47
C ALA A 2 -8.08 -10.47 4.09
N GLU A 3 -7.37 -9.73 3.25
CA GLU A 3 -6.96 -10.23 1.94
C GLU A 3 -6.07 -11.47 2.14
N PRO A 4 -6.33 -12.61 1.48
CA PRO A 4 -5.63 -13.87 1.74
C PRO A 4 -4.11 -13.76 1.62
N GLY A 5 -3.61 -12.83 0.80
CA GLY A 5 -2.18 -12.58 0.62
C GLY A 5 -1.48 -11.80 1.75
N LEU A 6 -2.22 -11.12 2.63
CA LEU A 6 -1.67 -10.29 3.72
C LEU A 6 -1.88 -10.87 5.12
N PHE A 7 -2.85 -11.76 5.30
CA PHE A 7 -3.19 -12.30 6.62
C PHE A 7 -1.98 -12.98 7.30
N GLY A 8 -1.27 -13.86 6.58
CA GLY A 8 -0.06 -14.50 7.11
C GLY A 8 1.10 -13.53 7.35
N VAL A 9 1.24 -12.52 6.49
CA VAL A 9 2.30 -11.52 6.65
C VAL A 9 2.08 -10.67 7.91
N GLN A 10 0.86 -10.20 8.13
CA GLN A 10 0.48 -9.40 9.30
C GLN A 10 0.63 -10.19 10.60
N GLN A 11 0.27 -11.47 10.59
CA GLN A 11 0.33 -12.33 11.78
C GLN A 11 1.77 -12.61 12.25
N TYR A 12 2.72 -12.74 11.33
CA TYR A 12 4.12 -13.05 11.64
C TYR A 12 5.08 -11.86 11.45
N GLU A 13 4.52 -10.67 11.26
CA GLU A 13 5.26 -9.46 10.92
C GLU A 13 6.37 -9.15 11.92
N ALA A 14 6.09 -9.26 13.22
CA ALA A 14 7.06 -9.01 14.28
C ALA A 14 8.23 -10.00 14.29
N LEU A 15 7.99 -11.25 13.90
CA LEU A 15 9.00 -12.32 13.85
C LEU A 15 9.85 -12.26 12.58
N LEU A 16 9.24 -11.83 11.47
CA LEU A 16 9.86 -11.83 10.14
C LEU A 16 10.54 -10.50 9.81
N LYS A 17 10.06 -9.36 10.32
CA LYS A 17 10.65 -8.02 10.09
C LYS A 17 12.17 -7.96 10.28
N PRO A 18 12.76 -8.54 11.35
CA PRO A 18 14.20 -8.45 11.57
C PRO A 18 15.06 -9.14 10.49
N LYS A 19 14.51 -10.14 9.79
CA LYS A 19 15.25 -10.99 8.84
C LYS A 19 14.82 -10.82 7.39
N PHE A 20 13.56 -10.43 7.17
CA PHE A 20 12.90 -10.46 5.85
C PHE A 20 12.13 -9.16 5.55
N SER A 21 12.48 -8.04 6.19
CA SER A 21 11.84 -6.74 5.99
C SER A 21 11.67 -6.37 4.51
N ALA A 22 12.69 -6.59 3.68
CA ALA A 22 12.65 -6.31 2.25
C ALA A 22 11.67 -7.20 1.48
N GLU A 23 11.59 -8.50 1.81
CA GLU A 23 10.67 -9.45 1.17
C GLU A 23 9.22 -9.17 1.57
N LEU A 24 8.99 -8.84 2.85
CA LEU A 24 7.68 -8.44 3.33
C LEU A 24 7.21 -7.15 2.65
N LEU A 25 8.08 -6.15 2.56
CA LEU A 25 7.77 -4.90 1.87
C LEU A 25 7.42 -5.14 0.39
N ARG A 26 8.18 -6.02 -0.30
CA ARG A 26 7.87 -6.44 -1.67
C ARG A 26 6.52 -7.12 -1.77
N LYS A 27 6.18 -8.01 -0.84
CA LYS A 27 4.88 -8.70 -0.81
C LYS A 27 3.71 -7.72 -0.63
N TYR A 28 3.86 -6.77 0.29
CA TYR A 28 2.88 -5.69 0.47
C TYR A 28 2.73 -4.85 -0.80
N ALA A 29 3.85 -4.42 -1.39
CA ALA A 29 3.85 -3.64 -2.63
C ALA A 29 3.16 -4.36 -3.80
N GLN A 30 3.44 -5.65 -3.98
CA GLN A 30 2.79 -6.44 -5.03
C GLN A 30 1.28 -6.55 -4.78
N THR A 31 0.89 -6.82 -3.53
CA THR A 31 -0.52 -7.00 -3.19
C THR A 31 -1.31 -5.70 -3.40
N VAL A 32 -0.77 -4.57 -2.95
CA VAL A 32 -1.46 -3.28 -3.09
C VAL A 32 -1.60 -2.86 -4.56
N LYS A 33 -0.61 -3.17 -5.41
CA LYS A 33 -0.70 -2.94 -6.86
C LYS A 33 -1.80 -3.78 -7.51
N THR A 34 -1.84 -5.08 -7.24
CA THR A 34 -2.90 -5.97 -7.75
C THR A 34 -4.29 -5.53 -7.29
N MET A 35 -4.44 -5.11 -6.03
CA MET A 35 -5.71 -4.61 -5.53
C MET A 35 -6.12 -3.29 -6.23
N ALA A 36 -5.17 -2.40 -6.53
CA ALA A 36 -5.44 -1.14 -7.22
C ALA A 36 -5.97 -1.35 -8.65
N GLU A 37 -5.44 -2.36 -9.36
CA GLU A 37 -5.91 -2.75 -10.69
C GLU A 37 -7.39 -3.18 -10.67
N GLN A 38 -7.76 -3.99 -9.68
CA GLN A 38 -9.08 -4.64 -9.57
C GLN A 38 -10.14 -3.78 -8.86
N THR A 39 -9.72 -2.77 -8.12
CA THR A 39 -10.59 -1.93 -7.30
C THR A 39 -11.22 -0.78 -8.08
N GLY A 40 -12.48 -0.45 -7.76
CA GLY A 40 -13.19 0.72 -8.30
C GLY A 40 -13.86 1.61 -7.27
N THR A 41 -13.91 1.24 -5.98
CA THR A 41 -14.69 1.97 -4.97
C THR A 41 -13.83 2.74 -3.97
N ARG A 42 -14.37 3.85 -3.43
CA ARG A 42 -13.67 4.69 -2.43
C ARG A 42 -13.26 3.92 -1.18
N ARG A 43 -14.10 3.01 -0.69
CA ARG A 43 -13.78 2.16 0.47
C ARG A 43 -12.59 1.23 0.21
N GLN A 44 -12.47 0.71 -1.01
CA GLN A 44 -11.31 -0.11 -1.38
C GLN A 44 -10.04 0.74 -1.48
N TYR A 45 -10.11 1.96 -2.05
CA TYR A 45 -8.96 2.88 -2.06
C TYR A 45 -8.48 3.25 -0.65
N GLN A 46 -9.40 3.47 0.30
CA GLN A 46 -9.05 3.67 1.70
C GLN A 46 -8.27 2.48 2.29
N LYS A 47 -8.62 1.24 1.94
CA LYS A 47 -7.85 0.06 2.35
C LYS A 47 -6.44 0.06 1.75
N LEU A 48 -6.29 0.48 0.49
CA LEU A 48 -4.96 0.62 -0.12
C LEU A 48 -4.10 1.63 0.66
N MET A 49 -4.66 2.77 1.04
CA MET A 49 -3.95 3.77 1.84
C MET A 49 -3.52 3.22 3.21
N GLN A 50 -4.35 2.39 3.84
CA GLN A 50 -3.96 1.71 5.08
C GLN A 50 -2.77 0.77 4.87
N ILE A 51 -2.73 0.02 3.77
CA ILE A 51 -1.59 -0.86 3.43
C ILE A 51 -0.33 -0.02 3.17
N LEU A 52 -0.44 1.08 2.40
CA LEU A 52 0.69 1.99 2.15
C LEU A 52 1.24 2.60 3.45
N LYS A 53 0.37 2.90 4.42
CA LYS A 53 0.78 3.36 5.76
C LYS A 53 1.53 2.28 6.54
N GLN A 54 1.10 1.02 6.46
CA GLN A 54 1.84 -0.09 7.08
C GLN A 54 3.22 -0.28 6.45
N MET A 55 3.31 -0.16 5.12
CA MET A 55 4.58 -0.25 4.40
C MET A 55 5.60 0.79 4.89
N GLN A 56 5.18 2.00 5.25
CA GLN A 56 6.08 3.05 5.76
C GLN A 56 6.80 2.67 7.06
N GLN A 57 6.33 1.66 7.81
CA GLN A 57 6.99 1.17 9.03
C GLN A 57 8.21 0.28 8.74
N TYR A 58 8.45 -0.08 7.48
CA TYR A 58 9.57 -0.90 7.06
C TYR A 58 10.78 -0.04 6.65
N PRO A 59 12.01 -0.56 6.79
CA PRO A 59 13.16 -0.02 6.07
C PRO A 59 12.83 0.12 4.59
N ASP A 60 13.18 1.27 3.99
CA ASP A 60 12.86 1.64 2.60
C ASP A 60 11.37 1.77 2.26
N GLY A 61 10.48 1.53 3.23
CA GLY A 61 9.03 1.55 3.06
C GLY A 61 8.51 2.89 2.55
N MET A 62 9.07 3.99 3.06
CA MET A 62 8.70 5.33 2.63
C MET A 62 9.06 5.59 1.16
N ALA A 63 10.24 5.14 0.71
CA ALA A 63 10.67 5.31 -0.68
C ALA A 63 9.77 4.49 -1.63
N VAL A 64 9.49 3.24 -1.27
CA VAL A 64 8.59 2.37 -2.05
C VAL A 64 7.17 2.94 -2.11
N THR A 65 6.63 3.40 -0.99
CA THR A 65 5.30 4.01 -0.96
C THR A 65 5.22 5.26 -1.84
N LYS A 66 6.23 6.16 -1.79
CA LYS A 66 6.28 7.34 -2.67
C LYS A 66 6.31 6.96 -4.15
N ALA A 67 7.08 5.95 -4.52
CA ALA A 67 7.13 5.44 -5.88
C ALA A 67 5.76 4.93 -6.36
N ILE A 68 5.04 4.18 -5.51
CA ILE A 68 3.69 3.68 -5.83
C ILE A 68 2.68 4.81 -5.98
N VAL A 69 2.69 5.79 -5.08
CA VAL A 69 1.80 6.96 -5.15
C VAL A 69 2.02 7.73 -6.45
N HIS A 70 3.28 7.97 -6.81
CA HIS A 70 3.64 8.61 -8.07
C HIS A 70 3.15 7.81 -9.29
N ASP A 71 3.41 6.50 -9.32
CA ASP A 71 3.00 5.59 -10.39
C ASP A 71 1.48 5.62 -10.60
N TRP A 72 0.69 5.54 -9.52
CA TRP A 72 -0.77 5.57 -9.62
C TRP A 72 -1.33 6.89 -10.12
N ARG A 73 -0.72 8.04 -9.79
CA ARG A 73 -1.14 9.33 -10.35
C ARG A 73 -0.98 9.36 -11.87
N GLN A 74 0.10 8.75 -12.38
CA GLN A 74 0.37 8.67 -13.82
C GLN A 74 -0.51 7.62 -14.52
N GLN A 75 -0.70 6.46 -13.88
CA GLN A 75 -1.43 5.34 -14.46
C GLN A 75 -2.95 5.53 -14.42
N TYR A 76 -3.46 6.22 -13.40
CA TYR A 76 -4.90 6.34 -13.15
C TYR A 76 -5.41 7.81 -13.03
N PRO A 77 -5.09 8.71 -13.98
CA PRO A 77 -5.42 10.14 -13.87
C PRO A 77 -6.94 10.42 -13.91
N ARG A 78 -7.75 9.48 -14.40
CA ARG A 78 -9.22 9.61 -14.47
C ARG A 78 -9.96 9.00 -13.28
N ARG A 79 -9.25 8.36 -12.35
CA ARG A 79 -9.85 7.75 -11.15
C ARG A 79 -9.91 8.77 -10.02
N SER A 80 -10.84 9.73 -10.11
CA SER A 80 -10.97 10.83 -9.14
C SER A 80 -11.03 10.34 -7.68
N ALA A 81 -11.79 9.27 -7.41
CA ALA A 81 -11.87 8.70 -6.07
C ALA A 81 -10.55 8.11 -5.56
N MET A 82 -9.64 7.66 -6.45
CA MET A 82 -8.30 7.24 -6.06
C MET A 82 -7.43 8.46 -5.76
N LEU A 83 -7.44 9.46 -6.65
CA LEU A 83 -6.66 10.68 -6.51
C LEU A 83 -7.01 11.45 -5.22
N ASP A 84 -8.30 11.55 -4.88
CA ASP A 84 -8.76 12.12 -3.62
C ASP A 84 -8.15 11.42 -2.40
N GLU A 85 -8.09 10.09 -2.42
CA GLU A 85 -7.55 9.30 -1.32
C GLU A 85 -6.02 9.39 -1.27
N LEU A 86 -5.34 9.53 -2.42
CA LEU A 86 -3.90 9.82 -2.48
C LEU A 86 -3.57 11.21 -1.93
N ASP A 87 -4.34 12.26 -2.30
CA ASP A 87 -4.17 13.61 -1.77
C ASP A 87 -4.32 13.63 -0.26
N LYS A 88 -5.32 12.92 0.28
CA LYS A 88 -5.48 12.76 1.73
C LYS A 88 -4.29 12.04 2.34
N PHE A 89 -3.87 10.92 1.74
CA PHE A 89 -2.76 10.12 2.23
C PHE A 89 -1.48 10.93 2.35
N GLU A 90 -1.13 11.73 1.34
CA GLU A 90 0.07 12.58 1.36
C GLU A 90 -0.01 13.69 2.43
N ARG A 91 -1.19 14.27 2.66
CA ARG A 91 -1.39 15.26 3.75
C ARG A 91 -1.17 14.68 5.14
N PHE A 92 -1.45 13.39 5.34
CA PHE A 92 -1.31 12.71 6.64
C PHE A 92 0.00 11.94 6.81
N SER A 93 0.82 11.83 5.76
CA SER A 93 2.09 11.09 5.77
C SER A 93 3.33 11.99 5.65
N GLY A 94 3.13 13.32 5.60
CA GLY A 94 4.16 14.34 5.76
C GLY A 94 4.40 14.72 7.21
#